data_AF-A0A937FJ75-F1
#
_entry.id   AF-A0A937FJ75-F1
#
_cell.length_a   1.000
_cell.length_b   1.000
_cell.length_c   1.000
_cell.angle_alpha   90.00
_cell.angle_beta   90.00
_cell.angle_gamma   90.00
#
_symmetry.space_group_name_H-M   'P 1'
#
loop_
_entity.id
_entity.type
_entity.pdbx_description
1 polymer ?
#
loop_
_entity_poly.entity_id
_entity_poly.type
_entity_poly.pdbx_seq_one_letter_code
_entity_poly.pdbx_strand_id
1 'polypeptide(L)' 'MEGLLRLVAMIGMVTIFITPLTLIVGIVNAIKKPEGQSRPYMIMAIISAYLIVMPIFGAMMLN' A
#
# COMPACT_ATOMS: atom_id res chain seq x y z
N MET A 1 16.27 22.02 -3.08
CA MET A 1 15.53 21.45 -1.92
C MET A 1 14.03 21.49 -2.14
N GLU A 2 13.44 22.63 -2.55
CA GLU A 2 11.98 22.75 -2.73
C GLU A 2 11.38 21.79 -3.77
N GLY A 3 12.06 21.54 -4.90
CA GLY A 3 11.58 20.60 -5.92
C GLY A 3 11.51 19.14 -5.44
N LEU A 4 12.47 18.72 -4.61
CA LEU A 4 12.52 17.36 -4.05
C LEU A 4 11.38 17.14 -3.05
N LEU A 5 11.13 18.13 -2.18
CA LEU A 5 10.04 18.11 -1.21
C LEU A 5 8.67 18.04 -1.89
N ARG A 6 8.45 18.83 -2.95
CA ARG A 6 7.20 18.77 -3.74
C ARG A 6 7.00 17.42 -4.40
N LEU A 7 8.06 16.81 -4.92
CA LEU A 7 8.02 15.47 -5.52
C LEU A 7 7.64 14.41 -4.48
N VAL A 8 8.27 14.42 -3.30
CA VAL A 8 7.97 13.49 -2.21
C VAL A 8 6.53 13.67 -1.71
N ALA A 9 6.05 14.91 -1.56
CA ALA A 9 4.68 15.19 -1.17
C ALA A 9 3.66 14.67 -2.21
N MET A 10 3.96 14.85 -3.50
CA MET A 10 3.12 14.33 -4.58
C MET A 10 3.06 12.81 -4.58
N ILE A 11 4.21 12.14 -4.42
CA ILE A 11 4.28 10.68 -4.32
C ILE A 11 3.49 10.19 -3.09
N GLY A 12 3.64 10.85 -1.94
CA GLY A 12 2.90 10.53 -0.72
C GLY A 12 1.39 10.61 -0.93
N MET A 13 0.91 11.70 -1.54
CA MET A 13 -0.51 11.87 -1.89
C MET A 13 -1.03 10.77 -2.80
N VAL A 14 -0.29 10.45 -3.87
CA VAL A 14 -0.67 9.38 -4.80
C VAL A 14 -0.72 8.02 -4.11
N THR A 15 0.25 7.75 -3.23
CA THR A 15 0.36 6.49 -2.48
C THR A 15 -0.85 6.28 -1.56
N ILE A 16 -1.34 7.33 -0.89
CA ILE A 16 -2.53 7.26 -0.02
C ILE A 16 -3.75 6.72 -0.76
N PHE A 17 -3.93 7.04 -2.04
CA PHE A 17 -5.06 6.56 -2.83
C PHE A 17 -4.81 5.22 -3.51
N ILE A 18 -3.62 5.01 -4.06
CA ILE A 18 -3.31 3.80 -4.82
C ILE A 18 -3.17 2.59 -3.90
N THR A 19 -2.49 2.73 -2.76
CA THR A 19 -2.17 1.58 -1.89
C THR A 19 -3.42 0.85 -1.36
N PRO A 20 -4.52 1.52 -0.91
CA PRO A 20 -5.76 0.84 -0.55
C PRO A 20 -6.40 0.08 -1.71
N LEU A 21 -6.36 0.64 -2.93
CA LEU A 21 -6.87 -0.03 -4.12
C LEU A 21 -6.04 -1.28 -4.45
N THR A 22 -4.71 -1.17 -4.38
CA THR A 22 -3.79 -2.30 -4.57
C THR A 22 -3.99 -3.39 -3.53
N LEU A 23 -4.26 -3.02 -2.26
CA LEU A 23 -4.63 -3.96 -1.21
C LEU A 23 -5.90 -4.75 -1.56
N ILE A 24 -6.97 -4.06 -1.95
CA ILE A 24 -8.25 -4.69 -2.31
C ILE A 24 -8.05 -5.65 -3.50
N VAL A 25 -7.37 -5.19 -4.55
CA VAL A 25 -7.09 -6.03 -5.73
C VAL A 25 -6.23 -7.25 -5.36
N GLY A 26 -5.28 -7.08 -4.44
CA GLY A 26 -4.44 -8.17 -3.93
C GLY A 26 -5.25 -9.20 -3.17
N ILE A 27 -6.10 -8.77 -2.23
CA ILE A 27 -6.98 -9.66 -1.46
C ILE A 27 -7.93 -10.41 -2.39
N VAL A 28 -8.62 -9.69 -3.28
CA VAL A 28 -9.61 -10.29 -4.19
C VAL A 28 -8.96 -11.35 -5.07
N ASN A 29 -7.79 -11.08 -5.66
CA ASN A 29 -7.12 -12.05 -6.52
C ASN A 29 -6.45 -13.17 -5.73
N ALA A 30 -5.97 -12.92 -4.51
CA ALA A 30 -5.43 -13.98 -3.65
C ALA A 30 -6.50 -15.02 -3.29
N ILE A 31 -7.76 -14.59 -3.11
CA ILE A 31 -8.89 -15.48 -2.81
C ILE A 31 -9.45 -16.14 -4.08
N LYS A 32 -9.53 -15.40 -5.19
CA LYS A 32 -10.19 -15.89 -6.42
C LYS A 32 -9.29 -16.74 -7.32
N LYS A 33 -7.97 -16.62 -7.22
CA LYS A 33 -7.04 -17.36 -8.09
C LYS A 33 -6.67 -18.72 -7.47
N PRO A 34 -6.44 -19.76 -8.29
CA PRO A 34 -5.97 -21.06 -7.81
C PRO A 34 -4.63 -20.94 -7.07
N GLU A 35 -4.34 -21.86 -6.15
CA GLU A 35 -3.24 -21.78 -5.17
C GLU A 35 -1.84 -21.53 -5.78
N GLY A 36 -1.60 -21.95 -7.02
CA GLY A 36 -0.34 -21.68 -7.73
C GLY A 36 -0.20 -20.26 -8.29
N GLN A 37 -1.31 -19.53 -8.45
CA GLN A 37 -1.37 -18.18 -9.03
C GLN A 37 -1.74 -17.11 -7.99
N SER A 38 -2.18 -17.50 -6.79
CA SER A 38 -2.60 -16.57 -5.74
C SER A 38 -1.43 -15.91 -5.00
N ARG A 39 -0.26 -16.57 -4.94
CA ARG A 39 0.92 -16.09 -4.18
C ARG A 39 1.35 -14.65 -4.50
N PRO A 40 1.48 -14.22 -5.78
CA PRO A 40 1.87 -12.84 -6.08
C PRO A 40 0.87 -11.81 -5.54
N TYR A 41 -0.43 -12.13 -5.60
CA TYR A 41 -1.49 -11.25 -5.10
C TYR A 41 -1.52 -11.21 -3.57
N MET A 42 -1.20 -12.32 -2.91
CA MET A 42 -1.03 -12.36 -1.47
C MET A 42 0.14 -11.48 -1.02
N ILE A 43 1.30 -11.56 -1.69
CA ILE A 43 2.45 -10.70 -1.40
C ILE A 43 2.07 -9.22 -1.62
N MET A 44 1.40 -8.93 -2.73
CA MET A 44 0.93 -7.57 -3.04
C MET A 44 -0.01 -7.03 -1.96
N ALA A 45 -0.93 -7.87 -1.44
CA ALA A 45 -1.82 -7.50 -0.35
C ALA A 45 -1.04 -7.23 0.95
N ILE A 46 -0.08 -8.09 1.30
CA ILE A 46 0.73 -7.91 2.52
C ILE A 46 1.55 -6.62 2.47
N ILE A 47 2.23 -6.35 1.35
CA ILE A 47 3.01 -5.13 1.17
C ILE A 47 2.10 -3.89 1.27
N SER A 48 0.96 -3.92 0.59
CA SER A 48 0.01 -2.81 0.62
C SER A 48 -0.55 -2.57 2.03
N ALA A 49 -0.85 -3.64 2.78
CA ALA A 49 -1.29 -3.53 4.17
C ALA A 49 -0.21 -2.88 5.05
N TYR A 50 1.06 -3.29 4.92
CA TYR A 50 2.18 -2.69 5.65
C TYR A 50 2.34 -1.20 5.34
N LEU A 51 2.25 -0.82 4.06
CA LEU A 51 2.35 0.57 3.61
C LEU A 51 1.21 1.46 4.13
N ILE A 52 0.08 0.88 4.55
CA ILE A 52 -1.03 1.61 5.18
C ILE A 52 -0.85 1.65 6.70
N VAL A 53 -0.58 0.49 7.32
CA VAL A 53 -0.53 0.36 8.78
C VAL A 53 0.65 1.14 9.36
N MET A 54 1.83 1.08 8.75
CA MET A 54 3.04 1.72 9.28
C MET A 54 2.91 3.25 9.39
N PRO A 55 2.46 3.99 8.35
CA PRO A 55 2.24 5.43 8.47
C PRO A 55 1.15 5.79 9.47
N ILE A 56 0.06 5.02 9.53
CA ILE A 56 -1.02 5.25 10.51
C ILE A 56 -0.47 5.10 11.93
N PHE A 57 0.26 4.01 12.19
CA PHE A 57 0.84 3.74 13.50
C PHE A 57 1.90 4.78 13.88
N GLY A 58 2.74 5.19 12.94
CA GLY A 58 3.69 6.28 13.12
C GLY A 58 2.99 7.61 13.44
N ALA A 59 1.91 7.93 12.74
CA ALA A 59 1.10 9.12 13.03
C ALA A 59 0.44 9.05 14.41
N MET A 60 -0.01 7.87 14.85
CA MET A 60 -0.60 7.69 16.18
C MET A 60 0.42 7.80 17.31
N MET A 61 1.69 7.43 17.10
CA MET A 61 2.73 7.53 18.13
C MET A 61 3.41 8.90 18.22
N LEU A 62 3.29 9.73 17.17
CA LEU A 62 3.85 11.09 17.13
C LEU A 62 2.85 12.16 17.60
N ASN A 63 1.59 11.79 17.84
CA ASN A 63 0.54 12.63 18.44
C ASN A 63 0.32 12.26 19.90
#